data_AF-A0A1G2PML1-F1
#
_entry.id   AF-A0A1G2PML1-F1
#
_cell.length_a   1.000
_cell.length_b   1.000
_cell.length_c   1.000
_cell.angle_alpha   90.00
_cell.angle_beta   90.00
_cell.angle_gamma   90.00
#
_symmetry.space_group_name_H-M   'P 1'
#
loop_
_entity.id
_entity.type
_entity.pdbx_description
1 polymer ?
#
loop_
_entity_poly.entity_id
_entity_poly.type
_entity_poly.pdbx_seq_one_letter_code
_entity_poly.pdbx_strand_id
1 'polypeptide(L)' 'MTTVIIPKELSETKGLVAAPKNSYKKFLAWQKKTKSVKTFKPTLSDIRSLDRARKNFVKGNYITLQKFKDELAGNNR' A
#
# COMPACT_ATOMS: atom_id res chain seq x y z
N MET A 1 6.21 8.73 43.21
CA MET A 1 6.03 7.27 43.09
C MET A 1 4.87 7.05 42.14
N THR A 2 5.09 6.39 40.99
CA THR A 2 4.05 6.24 39.97
C THR A 2 3.51 4.81 40.03
N THR A 3 2.28 4.65 40.52
CA THR A 3 1.63 3.33 40.59
C THR A 3 1.05 2.98 39.23
N VAL A 4 1.52 1.88 38.64
CA VAL A 4 1.00 1.34 37.39
C VAL A 4 0.12 0.15 37.72
N ILE A 5 -1.18 0.28 37.46
CA ILE A 5 -2.16 -0.78 37.70
C ILE A 5 -2.24 -1.66 36.45
N ILE A 6 -1.90 -2.93 36.60
CA ILE A 6 -1.99 -3.94 35.53
C ILE A 6 -3.23 -4.81 35.81
N PRO A 7 -4.23 -4.83 34.91
CA PRO A 7 -5.38 -5.72 35.03
C PRO A 7 -4.95 -7.19 35.15
N LYS A 8 -5.62 -7.96 36.03
CA LYS A 8 -5.29 -9.38 36.29
C LYS A 8 -5.33 -10.25 35.02
N GLU A 9 -6.19 -9.91 34.07
CA GLU A 9 -6.31 -10.60 32.78
C GLU A 9 -5.02 -10.54 31.94
N LEU A 10 -4.19 -9.52 32.14
CA LEU A 10 -2.90 -9.37 31.44
C LEU A 10 -1.71 -9.97 32.23
N SER A 11 -1.96 -10.49 33.42
CA SER A 11 -0.90 -11.07 34.27
C SER A 11 -0.40 -12.43 33.77
N GLU A 12 -1.19 -13.14 32.96
CA GLU A 12 -0.81 -14.45 32.40
C GLU A 12 0.11 -14.34 31.17
N THR A 13 0.15 -13.17 30.51
CA THR A 13 1.09 -12.91 29.42
C THR A 13 2.49 -12.66 29.97
N LYS A 14 3.38 -13.66 29.83
CA LYS A 14 4.80 -13.68 30.29
C LYS A 14 5.74 -12.61 29.67
N GLY A 15 5.22 -11.50 29.14
CA GLY A 15 6.00 -10.54 28.35
C GLY A 15 5.46 -9.12 28.41
N LEU A 16 5.11 -8.63 29.60
CA LEU A 16 4.76 -7.22 29.76
C LEU A 16 6.02 -6.36 29.73
N VAL A 17 6.08 -5.42 28.78
CA VAL A 17 7.18 -4.46 28.65
C VAL A 17 6.65 -3.06 28.96
N ALA A 18 7.22 -2.42 29.98
CA ALA A 18 6.95 -1.02 30.28
C ALA A 18 7.69 -0.14 29.27
N ALA A 19 6.93 0.65 28.49
CA ALA A 19 7.48 1.61 27.54
C ALA A 19 7.13 3.04 27.94
N PRO A 20 8.06 4.01 27.80
CA PRO A 20 7.74 5.42 28.01
C PRO A 20 6.60 5.87 27.08
N LYS A 21 5.63 6.61 27.63
CA LYS A 21 4.43 7.08 26.90
C LYS A 21 4.76 7.75 25.57
N ASN A 22 5.81 8.58 25.55
CA ASN A 22 6.22 9.31 24.36
C ASN A 22 6.83 8.38 23.30
N SER A 23 7.60 7.37 23.71
CA SER A 23 8.19 6.37 22.82
C SER A 23 7.11 5.46 22.23
N TYR A 24 6.15 5.02 23.05
CA TYR A 24 5.02 4.21 22.57
C TYR A 24 4.14 4.97 21.58
N LYS A 25 3.85 6.25 21.84
CA LYS A 25 3.14 7.13 20.88
C LYS A 25 3.86 7.24 19.55
N LYS A 26 5.20 7.42 19.56
CA LYS A 26 6.01 7.47 18.34
C LYS A 26 5.99 6.14 17.58
N PHE A 27 6.09 5.02 18.28
CA PHE A 27 5.99 3.68 17.69
C PHE A 27 4.64 3.43 17.03
N LEU A 28 3.53 3.77 17.70
CA LEU A 28 2.18 3.66 17.11
C LEU A 28 2.01 4.57 15.88
N ALA A 29 2.54 5.80 15.95
CA ALA A 29 2.51 6.72 14.83
C ALA A 29 3.32 6.19 13.63
N TRP A 30 4.49 5.59 13.90
CA TRP A 30 5.27 4.88 12.89
C TRP A 30 4.49 3.69 12.33
N GLN A 31 3.98 2.77 13.16
CA GLN A 31 3.22 1.59 12.70
C GLN A 31 2.02 1.97 11.80
N LYS A 32 1.32 3.07 12.12
CA LYS A 32 0.25 3.62 11.26
C LYS A 32 0.78 4.11 9.90
N LYS A 33 1.95 4.74 9.88
CA LYS A 33 2.63 5.15 8.64
C LYS A 33 3.16 3.94 7.86
N THR A 34 3.68 2.91 8.50
CA THR A 34 4.27 1.74 7.84
C THR A 34 3.23 0.75 7.31
N LYS A 35 1.99 0.77 7.82
CA LYS A 35 0.82 0.12 7.17
C LYS A 35 0.44 0.74 5.80
N SER A 36 1.19 1.75 5.34
CA SER A 36 0.88 2.59 4.18
C SER A 36 1.83 2.44 3.00
N VAL A 37 2.37 1.24 2.75
CA VAL A 37 2.54 0.86 1.35
C VAL A 37 1.28 0.09 1.01
N LYS A 38 0.26 0.77 0.49
CA LYS A 38 -0.83 0.08 -0.20
C LYS A 38 -0.15 -0.65 -1.35
N THR A 39 0.20 -1.92 -1.15
CA THR A 39 0.54 -2.81 -2.26
C THR A 39 -0.61 -2.68 -3.22
N PHE A 40 -0.36 -2.14 -4.41
CA PHE A 40 -1.37 -2.02 -5.44
C PHE A 40 -2.02 -3.40 -5.58
N LYS A 41 -3.27 -3.52 -5.12
CA LYS A 41 -4.03 -4.75 -5.24
C LYS A 41 -4.82 -4.58 -6.54
N PRO A 42 -4.37 -5.17 -7.65
CA PRO A 42 -5.07 -5.02 -8.92
C PRO A 42 -6.51 -5.51 -8.75
N THR A 43 -7.44 -4.75 -9.30
CA THR A 43 -8.83 -5.17 -9.43
C THR A 43 -8.93 -6.27 -10.50
N LEU A 44 -10.05 -7.01 -10.55
CA LEU A 44 -10.29 -7.99 -11.62
C LEU A 44 -10.25 -7.34 -13.00
N SER A 45 -10.70 -6.08 -13.12
CA SER A 45 -10.58 -5.29 -14.35
C SER A 45 -9.12 -5.04 -14.72
N ASP A 46 -8.25 -4.70 -13.76
CA ASP A 46 -6.83 -4.45 -14.04
C ASP A 46 -6.13 -5.72 -14.54
N ILE A 47 -6.43 -6.87 -13.93
CA ILE A 47 -5.89 -8.17 -14.35
C ILE A 47 -6.33 -8.49 -15.78
N ARG A 48 -7.61 -8.29 -16.12
CA ARG A 48 -8.14 -8.52 -17.47
C ARG A 48 -7.55 -7.56 -18.49
N SER A 49 -7.34 -6.30 -18.12
CA SER A 49 -6.69 -5.29 -18.97
C SER A 49 -5.24 -5.66 -19.27
N LEU A 50 -4.50 -6.18 -18.29
CA LEU A 50 -3.14 -6.67 -18.50
C LEU A 50 -3.08 -7.91 -19.39
N ASP A 51 -3.99 -8.87 -19.22
CA ASP A 51 -4.07 -10.05 -20.11
C ASP A 51 -4.37 -9.63 -21.56
N ARG A 52 -5.31 -8.70 -21.75
CA ARG A 52 -5.60 -8.12 -23.06
C ARG A 52 -4.40 -7.39 -23.64
N ALA A 53 -3.71 -6.58 -22.85
CA ALA A 53 -2.52 -5.87 -23.28
C ALA A 53 -1.41 -6.82 -23.75
N ARG A 54 -1.18 -7.92 -23.02
CA ARG A 54 -0.22 -8.96 -23.42
C ARG A 54 -0.59 -9.62 -24.74
N LYS A 55 -1.86 -10.00 -24.92
CA LYS A 55 -2.37 -10.57 -26.18
C LYS A 55 -2.23 -9.60 -27.35
N ASN A 56 -2.53 -8.32 -27.12
CA ASN A 56 -2.38 -7.27 -28.12
C ASN A 56 -0.91 -7.05 -28.50
N PHE A 57 0.00 -7.07 -27.52
CA PHE A 57 1.43 -6.95 -27.76
C PHE A 57 1.95 -8.07 -28.67
N VAL A 58 1.62 -9.33 -28.36
CA VAL A 58 2.01 -10.50 -29.17
C VAL A 58 1.45 -10.42 -30.60
N LYS A 59 0.25 -9.88 -30.77
CA LYS A 59 -0.39 -9.69 -32.08
C LYS A 59 0.14 -8.48 -32.86
N GLY A 60 1.05 -7.69 -32.30
CA GLY A 60 1.52 -6.44 -32.91
C GLY A 60 0.54 -5.26 -32.77
N ASN A 61 -0.55 -5.42 -32.01
CA ASN A 61 -1.59 -4.43 -31.79
C ASN A 61 -1.21 -3.49 -30.63
N TYR A 62 -0.13 -2.74 -30.79
CA TYR A 62 0.31 -1.73 -29.82
C TYR A 62 0.67 -0.44 -30.54
N ILE A 63 0.54 0.68 -29.84
CA ILE A 63 0.98 1.99 -30.32
C ILE A 63 2.40 2.28 -29.81
N THR A 64 3.20 2.96 -30.63
CA THR A 64 4.50 3.45 -30.22
C THR A 64 4.34 4.75 -29.45
N LEU A 65 5.34 5.12 -28.64
CA LEU A 65 5.33 6.40 -27.92
C LEU A 65 5.16 7.60 -28.85
N GLN A 66 5.70 7.52 -30.08
CA GLN A 66 5.53 8.56 -31.09
C GLN A 66 4.07 8.65 -31.55
N LYS A 67 3.47 7.54 -31.98
CA LYS A 67 2.05 7.50 -32.37
C LYS A 67 1.12 7.95 -31.25
N PHE A 68 1.41 7.55 -30.02
CA PHE A 68 0.65 7.99 -28.85
C PHE A 68 0.71 9.51 -28.65
N LYS A 69 1.89 10.12 -28.80
CA LYS A 69 2.04 11.60 -28.71
C LYS A 69 1.27 12.31 -29.82
N ASP A 70 1.33 11.77 -31.04
CA ASP A 70 0.66 12.35 -32.20
C ASP A 70 -0.88 12.27 -32.06
N GLU A 71 -1.40 11.14 -31.56
CA GLU A 71 -2.83 10.95 -31.26
C GLU A 71 -3.30 11.85 -30.11
N LEU A 72 -2.49 11.99 -29.05
CA LEU A 72 -2.84 12.86 -27.91
C LEU A 72 -2.80 14.35 -28.30
N ALA A 73 -1.84 14.75 -29.13
CA ALA A 73 -1.73 16.11 -29.65
C ALA A 73 -2.84 16.44 -30.64
N GLY A 74 -3.32 15.46 -31.42
CA GLY A 74 -4.47 15.60 -32.32
C GLY A 74 -5.80 15.76 -31.60
N ASN A 75 -5.92 15.30 -30.34
CA ASN A 75 -7.16 15.35 -29.55
C ASN A 75 -7.32 16.66 -28.74
N ASN A 76 -6.37 17.59 -28.83
CA ASN A 76 -6.37 18.92 -28.19
C ASN A 76 -6.68 20.07 -29.19
N ARG A 77 -7.37 19.78 -30.29
CA ARG A 77 -7.87 20.77 -31.27
C ARG A 77 -9.37 20.67 -31.43
#